data_AF-T1B3Y6-F1
#
_entry.id   AF-T1B3Y6-F1
#
_cell.length_a   1.000
_cell.length_b   1.000
_cell.length_c   1.000
_cell.angle_alpha   90.00
_cell.angle_beta   90.00
_cell.angle_gamma   90.00
#
_symmetry.space_group_name_H-M   'P 1'
#
loop_
_entity.id
_entity.type
_entity.pdbx_description
1 polymer ?
#
loop_
_entity_poly.entity_id
_entity_poly.type
_entity_poly.pdbx_seq_one_letter_code
_entity_poly.pdbx_strand_id
1 'polypeptide(L)'
;HQADPLVWEGIITATHAKYQNLFSALGTARQARDVLLQAVAIDSSAMDGSGLITLGALYFRVPKFGSFGDDDKARQYLQQALKVDPDNIDANFFYGKFLLTQGDKPQALVCLKKVIDARPRPQSVEADRARQAEARDLLSQDF
;
A
#
# COMPACT_ATOMS: atom_id res chain seq x y z
N HIS A 1 21.28 -4.73 5.94
CA HIS A 1 19.93 -4.13 6.03
C HIS A 1 20.00 -2.61 5.97
N GLN A 2 20.54 -2.01 4.89
CA GLN A 2 20.57 -0.54 4.75
C GLN A 2 19.24 0.04 4.26
N ALA A 3 18.37 -0.79 3.66
CA ALA A 3 17.04 -0.39 3.19
C ALA A 3 16.01 -0.29 4.33
N ASP A 4 16.05 -1.17 5.33
CA ASP A 4 15.03 -1.27 6.38
C ASP A 4 14.77 0.05 7.14
N PRO A 5 15.79 0.84 7.55
CA PRO A 5 15.55 2.14 8.19
C PRO A 5 14.83 3.13 7.27
N LEU A 6 15.15 3.13 5.98
CA LEU A 6 14.50 3.99 4.99
C LEU A 6 13.06 3.56 4.74
N VAL A 7 12.78 2.25 4.71
CA VAL A 7 11.41 1.73 4.62
C VAL A 7 10.59 2.21 5.83
N TRP A 8 11.12 2.06 7.05
CA TRP A 8 10.47 2.55 8.27
C TRP A 8 10.21 4.06 8.24
N GLU A 9 11.21 4.87 7.89
CA GLU A 9 11.06 6.32 7.78
C GLU A 9 9.97 6.70 6.76
N GLY A 10 9.99 6.06 5.59
CA GLY A 10 9.01 6.28 4.55
C GLY A 10 7.58 5.97 5.00
N ILE A 11 7.37 4.85 5.72
CA ILE A 11 6.07 4.44 6.24
C ILE A 11 5.56 5.40 7.33
N ILE A 12 6.43 5.79 8.26
CA ILE A 12 6.07 6.74 9.34
C ILE A 12 5.70 8.09 8.72
N THR A 13 6.51 8.57 7.78
CA THR A 13 6.25 9.81 7.04
C THR A 13 4.91 9.74 6.29
N ALA A 14 4.64 8.64 5.59
CA ALA A 14 3.37 8.42 4.88
C ALA A 14 2.17 8.37 5.83
N THR A 15 2.34 7.78 7.01
CA THR A 15 1.29 7.68 8.03
C THR A 15 0.99 9.03 8.65
N HIS A 16 2.02 9.84 8.92
CA HIS A 16 1.87 11.19 9.45
C HIS A 16 1.09 12.11 8.51
N ALA A 17 1.29 11.98 7.19
CA ALA A 17 0.55 12.76 6.19
C ALA A 17 -0.97 12.63 6.31
N LYS A 18 -1.49 11.49 6.80
CA LYS A 18 -2.95 11.25 6.95
C LYS A 18 -3.62 12.16 7.98
N TYR A 19 -2.86 12.72 8.92
CA TYR A 19 -3.39 13.54 10.02
C TYR A 19 -3.22 15.04 9.77
N GLN A 20 -2.77 15.43 8.58
CA GLN A 20 -2.49 16.80 8.22
C GLN A 20 -3.56 17.39 7.31
N ASN A 21 -3.57 18.73 7.20
CA ASN A 21 -4.33 19.42 6.16
C ASN A 21 -3.80 19.03 4.76
N LEU A 22 -4.60 19.27 3.72
CA LEU A 22 -4.33 18.79 2.36
C LEU A 22 -2.95 19.21 1.80
N PHE A 23 -2.52 20.46 2.01
CA PHE A 23 -1.28 20.97 1.44
C PHE A 23 -0.05 20.40 2.15
N SER A 24 -0.08 20.38 3.48
CA SER A 24 0.96 19.74 4.28
C SER A 24 1.04 18.24 3.97
N ALA A 25 -0.11 17.56 3.89
CA ALA A 25 -0.19 16.14 3.56
C ALA A 25 0.44 15.81 2.21
N LEU A 26 0.24 16.65 1.18
CA LEU A 26 0.86 16.44 -0.14
C LEU A 26 2.39 16.58 -0.10
N GLY A 27 2.91 17.55 0.66
CA GLY A 27 4.34 17.72 0.88
C GLY A 27 4.96 16.50 1.59
N THR A 28 4.34 16.08 2.69
CA THR A 28 4.79 14.92 3.47
C THR A 28 4.66 13.61 2.69
N ALA A 29 3.60 13.43 1.89
CA ALA A 29 3.46 12.27 1.00
C ALA A 29 4.56 12.21 -0.06
N ARG A 30 5.01 13.37 -0.56
CA ARG A 30 6.13 13.45 -1.51
C ARG A 30 7.45 13.06 -0.87
N GLN A 31 7.70 13.53 0.36
CA GLN A 31 8.87 13.13 1.13
C GLN A 31 8.88 11.62 1.38
N ALA A 32 7.75 11.05 1.81
CA ALA A 32 7.63 9.60 2.01
C ALA A 32 7.95 8.83 0.73
N ARG A 33 7.39 9.26 -0.41
CA ARG A 33 7.70 8.67 -1.71
C ARG A 33 9.20 8.68 -2.00
N ASP A 34 9.87 9.82 -1.82
CA ASP A 34 11.28 9.96 -2.19
C ASP A 34 12.21 9.08 -1.34
N VAL A 35 11.89 8.90 -0.05
CA VAL A 35 12.60 7.98 0.84
C VAL A 35 12.34 6.52 0.44
N LEU A 36 11.08 6.16 0.15
CA LEU A 36 10.73 4.80 -0.23
C LEU A 36 11.32 4.40 -1.59
N LEU A 37 11.44 5.34 -2.54
CA LEU A 37 12.13 5.10 -3.81
C LEU A 37 13.60 4.75 -3.61
N GLN A 38 14.28 5.42 -2.68
CA GLN A 38 15.66 5.09 -2.31
C GLN A 38 15.74 3.69 -1.67
N ALA A 39 14.83 3.38 -0.75
CA ALA A 39 14.78 2.08 -0.09
C ALA A 39 14.61 0.93 -1.10
N VAL A 40 13.65 1.08 -2.03
CA VAL A 40 13.37 0.08 -3.07
C VAL A 40 14.51 -0.06 -4.07
N ALA A 41 15.25 1.02 -4.35
CA ALA A 41 16.44 0.96 -5.20
C ALA A 41 17.59 0.17 -4.55
N ILE A 42 17.67 0.14 -3.22
CA ILE A 42 18.66 -0.65 -2.47
C ILE A 42 18.22 -2.11 -2.39
N ASP A 43 16.99 -2.34 -1.92
CA ASP A 43 16.38 -3.66 -1.81
C ASP A 43 14.86 -3.54 -1.87
N SER A 44 14.27 -3.94 -2.99
CA SER A 44 12.83 -3.91 -3.21
C SER A 44 12.06 -4.93 -2.35
N SER A 45 12.74 -5.96 -1.84
CA SER A 45 12.15 -7.01 -1.00
C SER A 45 12.24 -6.71 0.50
N ALA A 46 12.98 -5.67 0.88
CA ALA A 46 13.15 -5.27 2.27
C ALA A 46 11.80 -5.14 2.99
N MET A 47 11.73 -5.70 4.20
CA MET A 47 10.53 -5.76 5.03
C MET A 47 9.32 -6.31 4.27
N ASP A 48 9.48 -7.47 3.63
CA ASP A 48 8.43 -8.17 2.87
C ASP A 48 7.79 -7.28 1.77
N GLY A 49 8.61 -6.42 1.16
CA GLY A 49 8.16 -5.50 0.10
C GLY A 49 7.32 -4.33 0.60
N SER A 50 7.33 -4.01 1.90
CA SER A 50 6.54 -2.90 2.48
C SER A 50 6.80 -1.55 1.82
N GLY A 51 8.01 -1.33 1.31
CA GLY A 51 8.36 -0.15 0.52
C GLY A 51 7.55 -0.04 -0.78
N LEU A 52 7.46 -1.14 -1.52
CA LEU A 52 6.67 -1.25 -2.75
C LEU A 52 5.17 -1.07 -2.46
N ILE A 53 4.66 -1.71 -1.40
CA ILE A 53 3.26 -1.60 -0.98
C ILE A 53 2.90 -0.14 -0.70
N THR A 54 3.74 0.56 0.06
CA THR A 54 3.49 1.94 0.48
C THR A 54 3.60 2.90 -0.71
N LEU A 55 4.59 2.74 -1.60
CA LEU A 55 4.68 3.49 -2.84
C LEU A 55 3.41 3.32 -3.68
N GLY A 56 3.01 2.06 -3.91
CA GLY A 56 1.80 1.73 -4.63
C GLY A 56 0.58 2.44 -4.07
N ALA A 57 0.40 2.39 -2.74
CA ALA A 57 -0.67 3.07 -2.05
C ALA A 57 -0.64 4.60 -2.21
N LEU A 58 0.53 5.23 -2.13
CA LEU A 58 0.65 6.69 -2.29
C LEU A 58 0.27 7.12 -3.71
N TYR A 59 0.74 6.40 -4.73
CA TYR A 59 0.55 6.78 -6.13
C TYR A 59 -0.93 6.83 -6.56
N PHE A 60 -1.80 5.95 -6.06
CA PHE A 60 -3.23 6.00 -6.41
C PHE A 60 -4.09 6.87 -5.48
N ARG A 61 -3.54 7.32 -4.34
CA ARG A 61 -4.29 8.09 -3.33
C ARG A 61 -4.15 9.59 -3.47
N VAL A 62 -3.02 10.05 -4.00
CA VAL A 62 -2.81 11.49 -4.24
C VAL A 62 -3.34 11.89 -5.61
N PRO A 63 -3.76 13.16 -5.80
CA PRO A 63 -4.27 13.62 -7.09
C PRO A 63 -3.26 13.44 -8.23
N LYS A 64 -3.75 13.11 -9.43
CA LYS A 64 -2.91 13.06 -10.65
C LYS A 64 -2.51 14.45 -11.13
N PHE A 65 -3.46 15.39 -11.10
CA PHE A 65 -3.21 16.77 -11.50
C PHE A 65 -2.66 17.57 -10.32
N GLY A 66 -1.51 18.23 -10.52
CA GLY A 66 -0.87 19.07 -9.49
C GLY A 66 -0.13 18.29 -8.39
N SER A 67 -0.02 16.96 -8.47
CA SER A 67 0.80 16.13 -7.58
C SER A 67 1.45 14.98 -8.34
N PHE A 68 1.96 13.97 -7.63
CA PHE A 68 2.69 12.84 -8.20
C PHE A 68 1.84 11.60 -8.43
N GLY A 69 0.51 11.71 -8.32
CA GLY A 69 -0.40 10.58 -8.47
C GLY A 69 -0.29 9.98 -9.87
N ASP A 70 -0.22 8.66 -9.94
CA ASP A 70 0.10 7.92 -11.17
C ASP A 70 -0.39 6.47 -11.03
N ASP A 71 -1.50 6.13 -11.67
CA ASP A 71 -2.14 4.81 -11.54
C ASP A 71 -1.29 3.69 -12.16
N ASP A 72 -0.48 4.00 -13.17
CA ASP A 72 0.40 3.02 -13.80
C ASP A 72 1.53 2.65 -12.83
N LYS A 73 2.11 3.64 -12.16
CA LYS A 73 3.09 3.38 -11.08
C LYS A 73 2.46 2.67 -9.91
N ALA A 74 1.24 3.05 -9.51
CA ALA A 74 0.54 2.37 -8.43
C ALA A 74 0.39 0.86 -8.73
N ARG A 75 -0.11 0.53 -9.93
CA ARG A 75 -0.23 -0.85 -10.41
C ARG A 75 1.12 -1.56 -10.40
N GLN A 76 2.15 -0.93 -10.97
CA GLN A 76 3.49 -1.51 -11.08
C GLN A 76 4.09 -1.85 -9.71
N TYR A 77 4.00 -0.95 -8.73
CA TYR A 77 4.55 -1.20 -7.40
C TYR A 77 3.75 -2.25 -6.62
N LEU A 78 2.41 -2.23 -6.70
CA LEU A 78 1.58 -3.23 -6.04
C LEU A 78 1.77 -4.64 -6.64
N GLN A 79 1.93 -4.74 -7.96
CA GLN A 79 2.27 -6.00 -8.60
C GLN A 79 3.66 -6.50 -8.23
N GLN A 80 4.64 -5.60 -8.07
CA GLN A 80 5.96 -5.99 -7.56
C GLN A 80 5.87 -6.47 -6.11
N ALA A 81 5.10 -5.81 -5.25
CA ALA A 81 4.89 -6.27 -3.87
C ALA A 81 4.29 -7.69 -3.82
N LEU A 82 3.30 -7.97 -4.67
CA LEU A 82 2.72 -9.31 -4.78
C LEU A 82 3.68 -10.36 -5.37
N LYS A 83 4.74 -9.96 -6.08
CA LYS A 83 5.80 -10.88 -6.49
C LYS A 83 6.76 -11.20 -5.34
N VAL A 84 6.97 -10.26 -4.42
CA VAL A 84 7.78 -10.49 -3.20
C VAL A 84 7.04 -11.46 -2.29
N ASP A 85 5.76 -11.20 -2.01
CA ASP A 85 4.91 -12.06 -1.20
C ASP A 85 3.47 -12.09 -1.77
N PRO A 86 3.09 -13.16 -2.50
CA PRO A 86 1.77 -13.30 -3.12
C PRO A 86 0.58 -13.36 -2.15
N ASP A 87 0.83 -13.69 -0.88
CA ASP A 87 -0.19 -13.85 0.15
C ASP A 87 -0.11 -12.77 1.23
N ASN A 88 0.72 -11.75 1.00
CA ASN A 88 0.84 -10.60 1.87
C ASN A 88 -0.51 -9.90 2.04
N ILE A 89 -0.96 -9.76 3.29
CA ILE A 89 -2.24 -9.14 3.65
C ILE A 89 -2.29 -7.69 3.16
N ASP A 90 -1.22 -6.93 3.38
CA ASP A 90 -1.15 -5.52 2.99
C ASP A 90 -1.13 -5.36 1.48
N ALA A 91 -0.29 -6.12 0.76
CA ALA A 91 -0.18 -6.03 -0.69
C ALA A 91 -1.50 -6.39 -1.39
N ASN A 92 -2.13 -7.51 -0.99
CA ASN A 92 -3.41 -7.93 -1.55
C ASN A 92 -4.52 -6.91 -1.24
N PHE A 93 -4.52 -6.32 -0.04
CA PHE A 93 -5.50 -5.29 0.29
C PHE A 93 -5.34 -4.02 -0.55
N PHE A 94 -4.13 -3.45 -0.61
CA PHE A 94 -3.93 -2.20 -1.34
C PHE A 94 -4.08 -2.40 -2.84
N TYR A 95 -3.72 -3.58 -3.38
CA TYR A 95 -3.98 -3.91 -4.78
C TYR A 95 -5.48 -4.10 -5.05
N GLY A 96 -6.21 -4.80 -4.19
CA GLY A 96 -7.67 -4.90 -4.29
C GLY A 96 -8.35 -3.54 -4.26
N LYS A 97 -7.95 -2.68 -3.31
CA LYS A 97 -8.47 -1.30 -3.21
C LYS A 97 -8.13 -0.46 -4.44
N PHE A 98 -6.91 -0.58 -4.99
CA PHE A 98 -6.54 0.06 -6.24
C PHE A 98 -7.42 -0.43 -7.39
N LEU A 99 -7.62 -1.74 -7.54
CA LEU A 99 -8.47 -2.31 -8.59
C LEU A 99 -9.91 -1.80 -8.52
N LEU A 100 -10.46 -1.61 -7.30
CA LEU A 100 -11.76 -0.96 -7.11
C LEU A 100 -11.77 0.49 -7.64
N THR A 101 -10.71 1.29 -7.41
CA THR A 101 -10.65 2.65 -7.97
C THR A 101 -10.53 2.67 -9.49
N GLN A 102 -10.01 1.60 -10.07
CA GLN A 102 -9.94 1.41 -11.53
C GLN A 102 -11.21 0.78 -12.13
N GLY A 103 -12.17 0.38 -11.30
CA GLY A 103 -13.40 -0.30 -11.73
C GLY A 103 -13.24 -1.80 -12.02
N ASP A 104 -12.08 -2.39 -11.79
CA ASP A 104 -11.84 -3.84 -11.96
C ASP A 104 -12.31 -4.61 -10.72
N LYS A 105 -13.63 -4.65 -10.55
CA LYS A 105 -14.29 -5.37 -9.46
C LYS A 105 -13.95 -6.87 -9.43
N PRO A 106 -13.97 -7.62 -10.56
CA PRO A 106 -13.68 -9.04 -10.54
C PRO A 106 -12.29 -9.36 -9.96
N GLN A 107 -11.24 -8.64 -10.37
CA GLN A 107 -9.90 -8.87 -9.83
C GLN A 107 -9.78 -8.38 -8.39
N ALA A 108 -10.43 -7.25 -8.05
CA ALA A 108 -10.46 -6.75 -6.68
C ALA A 108 -11.05 -7.77 -5.69
N LEU A 109 -12.14 -8.46 -6.08
CA LEU A 109 -12.77 -9.49 -5.28
C LEU A 109 -11.79 -10.62 -4.92
N VAL A 110 -11.00 -11.06 -5.89
CA VAL A 110 -9.99 -12.12 -5.69
C VAL A 110 -8.95 -11.68 -4.67
N CYS A 111 -8.43 -10.46 -4.81
CA CYS A 111 -7.45 -9.90 -3.88
C CYS A 111 -8.01 -9.73 -2.46
N LEU A 112 -9.21 -9.15 -2.33
CA LEU A 112 -9.82 -8.90 -1.02
C LEU A 112 -10.23 -10.21 -0.30
N LYS A 113 -10.61 -11.25 -1.05
CA LYS A 113 -10.84 -12.59 -0.47
C LYS A 113 -9.56 -13.17 0.14
N LYS A 114 -8.42 -13.06 -0.55
CA LYS A 114 -7.12 -13.47 0.02
C LYS A 114 -6.83 -12.77 1.36
N VAL A 115 -7.20 -11.49 1.49
CA VAL A 115 -6.99 -10.74 2.74
C VAL A 115 -7.79 -11.34 3.90
N ILE A 116 -9.09 -11.60 3.70
CA ILE A 116 -9.97 -12.11 4.77
C ILE A 116 -9.69 -13.57 5.13
N ASP A 117 -9.14 -14.35 4.20
CA ASP A 117 -8.80 -15.77 4.38
C ASP A 117 -7.37 -15.97 4.94
N ALA A 118 -6.52 -14.93 4.88
CA ALA A 118 -5.17 -14.99 5.37
C ALA A 118 -5.10 -15.19 6.90
N ARG A 119 -4.07 -15.90 7.36
CA ARG A 119 -3.78 -16.02 8.79
C ARG A 119 -3.08 -14.74 9.27
N PRO A 120 -3.58 -14.06 10.32
CA PRO A 120 -2.90 -12.92 10.90
C PRO A 120 -1.48 -13.28 11.36
N ARG A 121 -0.51 -12.41 11.07
CA ARG A 121 0.89 -12.58 11.45
C ARG A 121 1.04 -12.43 12.97
N PRO A 122 1.75 -13.33 13.68
CA PRO A 122 1.88 -13.29 15.13
C PRO A 122 2.39 -11.94 15.68
N GLN A 123 3.31 -11.30 14.97
CA GLN A 123 3.90 -10.00 15.33
C GLN A 123 3.03 -8.79 14.98
N SER A 124 1.90 -8.99 14.28
CA SER A 124 1.06 -7.89 13.76
C SER A 124 -0.44 -8.24 13.74
N VAL A 125 -0.88 -9.12 14.66
CA VAL A 125 -2.24 -9.67 14.68
C VAL A 125 -3.32 -8.59 14.65
N GLU A 126 -3.15 -7.52 15.43
CA GLU A 126 -4.13 -6.44 15.52
C GLU A 126 -4.23 -5.65 14.21
N ALA A 127 -3.09 -5.30 13.60
CA ALA A 127 -3.04 -4.61 12.32
C ALA A 127 -3.65 -5.45 11.20
N ASP A 128 -3.36 -6.76 11.18
CA ASP A 128 -3.91 -7.69 10.20
C ASP A 128 -5.42 -7.87 10.38
N ARG A 129 -5.91 -7.97 11.63
CA ARG A 129 -7.36 -8.02 11.92
C ARG A 129 -8.07 -6.73 11.49
N ALA A 130 -7.47 -5.57 11.75
CA ALA A 130 -8.02 -4.29 11.29
C ALA A 130 -8.11 -4.27 9.76
N ARG A 131 -7.06 -4.74 9.08
CA ARG A 131 -7.04 -4.82 7.62
C ARG A 131 -8.08 -5.78 7.05
N GLN A 132 -8.29 -6.90 7.72
CA GLN A 132 -9.34 -7.87 7.38
C GLN A 132 -10.74 -7.29 7.58
N ALA A 133 -10.96 -6.51 8.65
CA ALA A 133 -12.22 -5.81 8.84
C ALA A 133 -12.48 -4.81 7.71
N GLU A 134 -11.50 -3.97 7.37
CA GLU A 134 -11.59 -3.06 6.22
C GLU A 134 -11.89 -3.79 4.90
N ALA A 135 -11.28 -4.96 4.69
CA ALA A 135 -11.54 -5.77 3.49
C ALA A 135 -12.97 -6.32 3.46
N ARG A 136 -13.52 -6.76 4.60
CA ARG A 136 -14.93 -7.18 4.70
C ARG A 136 -15.88 -6.04 4.41
N ASP A 137 -15.58 -4.85 4.91
CA ASP A 137 -16.40 -3.65 4.67
C ASP A 137 -16.43 -3.32 3.16
N LEU A 138 -15.28 -3.28 2.50
CA LEU A 138 -15.20 -3.08 1.04
C LEU A 138 -15.98 -4.16 0.28
N LEU A 139 -15.84 -5.42 0.68
CA LEU A 139 -16.58 -6.52 0.05
C LEU A 139 -18.09 -6.37 0.20
N SER A 140 -18.59 -5.85 1.33
CA SER A 140 -20.02 -5.64 1.55
C SER A 140 -20.60 -4.42 0.83
N GLN A 141 -19.76 -3.44 0.47
CA GLN A 141 -20.19 -2.19 -0.16
C GLN A 141 -20.12 -2.27 -1.69
N ASP A 142 -19.11 -2.96 -2.22
CA ASP A 142 -18.79 -2.95 -3.64
C ASP A 142 -19.27 -4.19 -4.42
N PHE A 143 -19.76 -5.23 -3.73
CA PHE A 143 -20.19 -6.51 -4.29
C PHE A 143 -21.51 -6.99 -3.68
#